data_AF-A0A955I1H8-F1
#
_entry.id   AF-A0A955I1H8-F1
#
_cell.length_a   1.000
_cell.length_b   1.000
_cell.length_c   1.000
_cell.angle_alpha   90.00
_cell.angle_beta   90.00
_cell.angle_gamma   90.00
#
_symmetry.space_group_name_H-M   'P 1'
#
loop_
_entity.id
_entity.type
_entity.pdbx_description
1 polymer ?
#
loop_
_entity_poly.entity_id
_entity_poly.type
_entity_poly.pdbx_seq_one_letter_code
_entity_poly.pdbx_strand_id
1 'polypeptide(L)' 'MYTIIIHSVNNEMIAAIDIGSSRIKAMIATFSESGSMRVLGVGTIPSHGIRR' A
#
# COMPACT_ATOMS: atom_id res chain seq x y z
N MET A 1 -12.58 7.25 0.56
CA MET A 1 -11.47 6.40 0.08
C MET A 1 -10.21 7.14 0.43
N TYR A 2 -9.41 6.60 1.33
CA TYR A 2 -8.15 7.23 1.75
C TYR A 2 -7.02 6.35 1.26
N THR A 3 -6.12 6.94 0.48
CA THR A 3 -4.89 6.29 0.08
C THR A 3 -3.76 6.86 0.92
N ILE A 4 -3.13 6.03 1.72
CA ILE A 4 -1.96 6.41 2.52
C ILE A 4 -0.75 5.77 1.85
N ILE A 5 0.23 6.59 1.49
CA ILE A 5 1.51 6.12 0.96
C ILE A 5 2.57 6.40 2.02
N ILE A 6 3.25 5.35 2.48
CA ILE A 6 4.35 5.44 3.43
C ILE A 6 5.63 5.09 2.68
N HIS A 7 6.57 6.02 2.67
CA HIS A 7 7.91 5.83 2.14
C HIS A 7 8.89 5.65 3.31
N SER A 8 9.70 4.59 3.26
CA SER A 8 10.83 4.44 4.19
C SER A 8 12.08 5.05 3.57
N VAL A 9 12.78 5.92 4.30
CA VAL A 9 14.04 6.51 3.87
C VAL A 9 15.17 5.60 4.34
N ASN A 10 15.94 5.07 3.38
CA ASN A 10 17.09 4.15 3.49
C ASN A 10 16.88 2.65 3.20
N ASN A 11 15.78 2.24 2.54
CA ASN A 11 15.80 1.10 1.60
C ASN A 11 14.44 0.91 0.90
N GLU A 12 14.30 1.65 -0.19
CA GLU A 12 13.54 1.45 -1.44
C GLU A 12 12.08 0.95 -1.41
N MET A 13 11.53 0.53 -0.27
CA MET A 13 10.18 -0.01 -0.19
C MET A 13 9.12 1.07 0.07
N ILE A 14 8.07 0.99 -0.73
CA ILE A 14 6.86 1.81 -0.65
C ILE A 14 5.72 0.92 -0.21
N ALA A 15 4.95 1.37 0.78
CA ALA A 15 3.66 0.80 1.08
C ALA A 15 2.57 1.78 0.64
N ALA A 16 1.61 1.31 -0.16
CA ALA A 16 0.39 2.03 -0.49
C ALA A 16 -0.81 1.29 0.11
N ILE A 17 -1.65 2.00 0.86
CA ILE A 17 -2.82 1.44 1.55
C ILE A 17 -4.06 2.18 1.06
N ASP A 18 -5.04 1.44 0.52
CA ASP A 18 -6.37 1.93 0.14
C ASP A 18 -7.41 1.39 1.13
N ILE A 19 -8.01 2.30 1.92
CA ILE A 19 -9.06 1.98 2.88
C ILE A 19 -10.43 2.37 2.28
N GLY A 20 -11.14 1.35 1.81
CA GLY A 20 -12.54 1.44 1.37
C GLY A 20 -13.52 0.90 2.41
N SER A 21 -14.82 1.17 2.20
CA SER A 21 -15.90 0.68 3.06
C SER A 21 -16.11 -0.83 2.97
N SER A 22 -15.81 -1.46 1.83
CA SER A 22 -15.97 -2.90 1.61
C SER A 22 -14.68 -3.69 1.76
N ARG A 23 -13.53 -3.08 1.43
CA ARG A 23 -12.22 -3.74 1.44
C ARG A 23 -11.11 -2.79 1.84
N ILE A 24 -10.11 -3.35 2.52
CA ILE A 24 -8.81 -2.72 2.71
C ILE A 24 -7.84 -3.40 1.75
N LYS A 25 -7.02 -2.61 1.06
CA LYS A 25 -6.00 -3.11 0.14
C LYS A 25 -4.65 -2.52 0.52
N ALA A 26 -3.60 -3.31 0.37
CA ALA A 26 -2.22 -2.87 0.52
C ALA A 26 -1.40 -3.33 -0.67
N MET A 27 -0.45 -2.51 -1.07
CA MET A 27 0.56 -2.83 -2.08
C MET A 27 1.93 -2.48 -1.50
N ILE A 28 2.87 -3.41 -1.63
CA ILE A 28 4.28 -3.18 -1.35
C ILE A 28 5.02 -3.14 -2.68
N ALA A 29 5.81 -2.11 -2.90
CA ALA A 29 6.64 -1.94 -4.08
C ALA A 29 8.06 -1.53 -3.68
N THR A 30 9.01 -1.64 -4.60
CA THR A 30 10.36 -1.11 -4.47
C THR A 30 10.70 -0.24 -5.67
N PHE A 31 11.57 0.76 -5.50
CA PHE A 31 12.24 1.40 -6.64
C PHE A 31 13.56 0.69 -6.92
N SER A 32 13.93 0.56 -8.18
CA SER A 32 15.31 0.27 -8.56
C SER A 32 16.17 1.52 -8.44
N GLU A 33 17.49 1.34 -8.43
CA GLU A 33 18.47 2.44 -8.52
C GLU A 33 18.23 3.35 -9.76
N SER A 34 17.65 2.80 -10.83
CA SER A 34 17.26 3.55 -12.04
C SER A 34 15.93 4.31 -11.91
N GLY A 35 15.31 4.32 -10.74
CA GLY A 35 14.03 4.99 -10.46
C GLY A 35 12.79 4.25 -10.98
N SER A 36 12.94 3.01 -11.46
CA SER A 36 11.80 2.21 -11.93
C SER A 36 11.12 1.50 -10.77
N MET A 37 9.80 1.64 -10.64
CA MET A 37 9.04 0.99 -9.57
C MET A 37 8.68 -0.46 -9.95
N ARG A 38 8.87 -1.39 -9.01
CA ARG A 38 8.44 -2.80 -9.12
C ARG A 38 7.55 -3.16 -7.95
N VAL A 39 6.36 -3.70 -8.23
CA VAL A 39 5.48 -4.25 -7.19
C VAL A 39 6.04 -5.58 -6.68
N LEU A 40 6.20 -5.69 -5.36
CA LEU A 40 6.65 -6.91 -4.68
C LEU A 40 5.47 -7.77 -4.23
N GLY A 41 4.35 -7.14 -3.86
CA GLY A 41 3.16 -7.88 -3.44
C GLY A 41 1.94 -6.99 -3.26
N VAL A 42 0.77 -7.61 -3.33
CA VAL A 42 -0.53 -7.00 -3.05
C VAL A 42 -1.31 -7.86 -2.07
N GLY A 43 -2.05 -7.22 -1.18
CA GLY A 43 -2.92 -7.86 -0.21
C GLY A 43 -4.28 -7.19 -0.19
N THR A 44 -5.34 -7.97 -0.01
CA THR A 44 -6.70 -7.45 0.19
C THR A 44 -7.44 -8.25 1.24
N ILE A 45 -8.18 -7.55 2.09
CA ILE A 45 -9.07 -8.14 3.09
C ILE A 45 -10.43 -7.43 3.06
N PRO A 46 -11.52 -8.10 3.48
CA PRO A 46 -12.78 -7.42 3.78
C PRO A 46 -12.56 -6.30 4.79
N SER A 47 -13.16 -5.14 4.53
CA SER A 47 -13.21 -4.03 5.49
C SER A 47 -14.34 -4.30 6.44
N HIS A 48 -14.07 -4.26 7.74
CA HIS A 48 -15.08 -4.37 8.78
C HIS A 48 -15.58 -2.99 9.23
N GLY A 49 -15.12 -1.92 8.56
CA GLY A 49 -15.43 -0.53 8.88
C GLY A 49 -15.03 -0.11 10.30
N ILE A 50 -15.35 1.13 10.64
CA ILE A 50 -15.62 1.51 12.04
C ILE A 50 -17.07 1.08 12.27
N ARG A 51 -17.31 0.16 13.21
CA ARG A 51 -18.68 -0.18 13.62
C ARG A 51 -19.40 1.11 13.97
N ARG A 52 -20.60 1.28 13.39
CA ARG A 52 -21.47 2.40 13.73
C ARG A 52 -21.82 2.38 15.21
#